data_AF-A0AB40BZQ0-F1
#
_entry.id   AF-A0AB40BZQ0-F1
#
_cell.length_a   1.000
_cell.length_b   1.000
_cell.length_c   1.000
_cell.angle_alpha   90.00
_cell.angle_beta   90.00
_cell.angle_gamma   90.00
#
_symmetry.space_group_name_H-M   'P 1'
#
loop_
_entity.id
_entity.type
_entity.pdbx_description
1 polymer ?
#
loop_
_entity_poly.entity_id
_entity_poly.type
_entity_poly.pdbx_seq_one_letter_code
_entity_poly.pdbx_strand_id
1 'polypeptide(L)'
;MFKYQNVNVTDLPESVDWRDKGAVTPIKRQGGFMLGFAALAAVEGAFKINTGRLVSLNGDVTLEDNYPYTETQGCCQERKARTPVAYISDYQHVPANKEALLKHVAHQTVSAVVFSEKVNFRQYRGGLFFEHHEDYPNHTVTIVRYGKYRNGI
;
A
#
# COMPACT_ATOMS: atom_id res chain seq x y z
N MET A 1 -20.26 8.71 -4.43
CA MET A 1 -20.41 7.36 -5.00
C MET A 1 -18.99 6.81 -5.21
N PHE A 2 -18.60 5.65 -4.66
CA PHE A 2 -17.21 5.13 -4.70
C PHE A 2 -17.03 3.94 -5.66
N LYS A 3 -15.82 3.77 -6.21
CA LYS A 3 -15.49 2.87 -7.35
C LYS A 3 -16.05 1.44 -7.21
N TYR A 4 -16.06 0.87 -6.00
CA TYR A 4 -16.52 -0.49 -5.74
C TYR A 4 -17.79 -0.61 -4.90
N GLN A 5 -18.62 0.43 -4.77
CA GLN A 5 -19.74 0.38 -3.83
C GLN A 5 -20.78 -0.72 -4.15
N ASN A 6 -20.93 -1.06 -5.44
CA ASN A 6 -21.94 -1.99 -5.96
C ASN A 6 -21.42 -3.43 -5.95
N VAL A 7 -20.16 -3.64 -5.59
CA VAL A 7 -19.62 -5.00 -5.39
C VAL A 7 -20.23 -5.56 -4.13
N ASN A 8 -20.79 -6.77 -4.21
CA ASN A 8 -21.29 -7.47 -3.02
C ASN A 8 -20.12 -8.13 -2.28
N VAL A 9 -20.07 -7.98 -0.96
CA VAL A 9 -18.98 -8.52 -0.14
C VAL A 9 -18.98 -10.05 -0.19
N THR A 10 -20.13 -10.69 -0.39
CA THR A 10 -20.24 -12.15 -0.53
C THR A 10 -19.62 -12.69 -1.82
N ASP A 11 -19.42 -11.84 -2.82
CA ASP A 11 -18.83 -12.23 -4.10
C ASP A 11 -17.30 -12.07 -4.10
N LEU A 12 -16.75 -11.48 -3.04
CA LEU A 12 -15.31 -11.34 -2.87
C LEU A 12 -14.68 -12.67 -2.44
N PRO A 13 -13.43 -12.96 -2.86
CA PRO A 13 -12.72 -14.12 -2.36
C PRO A 13 -12.53 -14.03 -0.84
N GLU A 14 -12.54 -15.17 -0.15
CA GLU A 14 -12.36 -15.22 1.31
C GLU A 14 -10.99 -14.69 1.77
N SER A 15 -9.98 -14.76 0.90
CA SER A 15 -8.66 -14.20 1.13
C SER A 15 -8.04 -13.73 -0.18
N VAL A 16 -7.19 -12.71 -0.07
CA VAL A 16 -6.36 -12.18 -1.16
C VAL A 16 -4.98 -11.93 -0.62
N ASP A 17 -3.96 -12.33 -1.36
CA ASP A 17 -2.59 -11.90 -1.15
C ASP A 17 -1.99 -11.43 -2.47
N TRP A 18 -1.75 -10.13 -2.61
CA TRP A 18 -1.19 -9.57 -3.84
C TRP A 18 0.27 -9.95 -4.05
N ARG A 19 0.96 -10.46 -3.02
CA ARG A 19 2.33 -10.97 -3.13
C ARG A 19 2.36 -12.24 -3.97
N ASP A 20 1.38 -13.13 -3.80
CA ASP A 20 1.25 -14.38 -4.57
C ASP A 20 0.98 -14.11 -6.05
N LYS A 21 0.43 -12.92 -6.36
CA LYS A 21 0.21 -12.43 -7.73
C LYS A 21 1.38 -11.62 -8.29
N GLY A 22 2.49 -11.53 -7.55
CA GLY A 22 3.66 -10.75 -7.93
C GLY A 22 3.39 -9.25 -8.05
N ALA A 23 2.40 -8.72 -7.32
CA ALA A 23 1.97 -7.32 -7.33
C ALA A 23 2.47 -6.52 -6.12
N VAL A 24 3.58 -6.96 -5.53
CA VAL A 24 4.23 -6.29 -4.40
C VAL A 24 5.74 -6.41 -4.58
N THR A 25 6.46 -5.30 -4.53
CA THR A 25 7.94 -5.29 -4.58
C THR A 25 8.53 -5.78 -3.24
N PRO A 26 9.84 -6.09 -3.18
CA PRO A 26 10.51 -6.36 -1.91
C PRO A 26 10.31 -5.24 -0.87
N ILE A 27 10.40 -5.61 0.41
CA ILE A 27 10.31 -4.67 1.55
C ILE A 27 11.44 -3.64 1.44
N LYS A 28 11.09 -2.35 1.56
CA LYS A 28 12.05 -1.24 1.57
C LYS A 28 12.15 -0.59 2.96
N ARG A 29 13.23 0.17 3.21
CA ARG A 29 13.42 0.95 4.44
C ARG A 29 13.14 2.43 4.18
N GLN A 30 12.16 2.97 4.88
CA GLN A 30 11.60 4.29 4.57
C GLN A 30 12.27 5.48 5.28
N GLY A 31 13.10 5.26 6.31
CA GLY A 31 13.56 6.35 7.17
C GLY A 31 12.37 7.20 7.66
N GLY A 32 12.36 8.49 7.33
CA GLY A 32 11.26 9.43 7.64
C GLY A 32 10.17 9.61 6.55
N PHE A 33 10.31 9.02 5.36
CA PHE A 33 9.47 9.33 4.19
C PHE A 33 8.29 8.36 3.96
N MET A 34 7.63 7.92 5.03
CA MET A 34 6.60 6.88 5.00
C MET A 34 5.45 7.08 3.98
N LEU A 35 5.00 8.32 3.78
CA LEU A 35 3.90 8.63 2.85
C LEU A 35 4.24 8.25 1.41
N GLY A 36 5.47 8.56 0.98
CA GLY A 36 5.95 8.25 -0.37
C GLY A 36 6.01 6.75 -0.61
N PHE A 37 6.48 5.97 0.38
CA PHE A 37 6.58 4.51 0.28
C PHE A 37 5.21 3.85 0.15
N ALA A 38 4.24 4.24 0.98
CA ALA A 38 2.91 3.64 0.92
C ALA A 38 2.17 3.99 -0.37
N ALA A 39 2.31 5.22 -0.87
CA ALA A 39 1.74 5.65 -2.13
C ALA A 39 2.38 4.90 -3.32
N LEU A 40 3.71 4.86 -3.38
CA LEU A 40 4.43 4.14 -4.43
C LEU A 40 4.08 2.66 -4.44
N ALA A 41 4.07 1.98 -3.29
CA ALA A 41 3.70 0.56 -3.21
C ALA A 41 2.26 0.30 -3.68
N ALA A 42 1.32 1.22 -3.42
CA ALA A 42 -0.04 1.09 -3.93
C ALA A 42 -0.11 1.28 -5.46
N VAL A 43 0.69 2.19 -6.02
CA VAL A 43 0.79 2.43 -7.46
C VAL A 43 1.50 1.26 -8.16
N GLU A 44 2.59 0.75 -7.61
CA GLU A 44 3.32 -0.42 -8.12
C GLU A 44 2.39 -1.64 -8.21
N GLY A 45 1.62 -1.90 -7.15
CA GLY A 45 0.65 -3.00 -7.13
C GLY A 45 -0.47 -2.81 -8.13
N ALA A 46 -1.11 -1.64 -8.17
CA ALA A 46 -2.13 -1.33 -9.17
C ALA A 46 -1.59 -1.42 -10.61
N PHE A 47 -0.35 -0.98 -10.85
CA PHE A 47 0.31 -1.06 -12.15
C PHE A 47 0.54 -2.51 -12.57
N LYS A 48 1.03 -3.38 -11.67
CA LYS A 48 1.15 -4.82 -11.95
C LYS A 48 -0.19 -5.45 -12.28
N ILE A 49 -1.24 -5.13 -11.50
CA ILE A 49 -2.57 -5.71 -11.67
C ILE A 49 -3.15 -5.36 -13.05
N ASN A 50 -2.96 -4.12 -13.49
CA ASN A 50 -3.51 -3.65 -14.77
C ASN A 50 -2.67 -4.03 -16.00
N THR A 51 -1.34 -4.14 -15.86
CA THR A 51 -0.44 -4.29 -17.01
C THR A 51 0.27 -5.64 -17.07
N GLY A 52 0.24 -6.42 -15.99
CA GLY A 52 1.02 -7.65 -15.86
C GLY A 52 2.50 -7.43 -15.57
N ARG A 53 3.01 -6.18 -15.56
CA ARG A 53 4.42 -5.85 -15.29
C ARG A 53 4.60 -5.25 -13.90
N LEU A 54 5.47 -5.85 -13.09
CA LEU A 54 5.87 -5.24 -11.81
C LEU A 54 7.04 -4.30 -12.09
N VAL A 55 6.98 -3.11 -11.51
CA VAL A 55 8.05 -2.11 -11.55
C VAL A 55 8.32 -1.65 -10.13
N SER A 56 9.56 -1.24 -9.85
CA SER A 56 9.84 -0.51 -8.63
C SER A 56 9.98 0.98 -8.93
N LEU A 57 9.21 1.78 -8.22
CA LEU A 57 9.01 3.19 -8.48
C LEU A 57 9.59 4.06 -7.38
N ASN A 58 10.00 5.27 -7.76
CA ASN A 58 10.41 6.34 -6.87
C ASN A 58 10.18 7.72 -7.50
N GLY A 59 10.25 8.79 -6.70
CA GLY A 59 10.02 10.17 -7.13
C GLY A 59 8.64 10.34 -7.79
N ASP A 60 8.61 11.03 -8.93
CA ASP A 60 7.41 11.25 -9.75
C ASP A 60 7.05 10.01 -10.59
N VAL A 61 6.95 8.84 -9.95
CA VAL A 61 6.55 7.57 -10.59
C VAL A 61 7.53 7.13 -11.70
N THR A 62 8.81 7.43 -11.53
CA THR A 62 9.90 6.90 -12.36
C THR A 62 10.49 5.63 -11.73
N LEU A 63 11.40 4.94 -12.41
CA LEU A 63 12.05 3.75 -11.86
C LEU A 63 12.97 4.10 -10.68
N GLU A 64 12.97 3.26 -9.65
CA GLU A 64 13.91 3.38 -8.52
C GLU A 64 15.37 3.45 -8.99
N ASP A 65 15.75 2.68 -10.02
CA ASP A 65 17.10 2.69 -10.59
C ASP A 65 17.48 4.06 -11.19
N ASN A 66 16.48 4.82 -11.67
CA ASN A 66 16.68 6.14 -12.26
C ASN A 66 16.68 7.25 -11.18
N TYR A 67 15.86 7.10 -10.14
CA TYR A 67 15.78 8.03 -9.00
C TYR A 67 15.96 7.26 -7.68
N PRO A 68 17.18 6.87 -7.29
CA PRO A 68 17.40 6.06 -6.11
C PRO A 68 17.06 6.80 -4.81
N TYR A 69 16.50 6.08 -3.84
CA TYR A 69 16.21 6.63 -2.52
C TYR A 69 17.50 6.87 -1.71
N THR A 70 17.61 8.07 -1.10
CA THR A 70 18.81 8.50 -0.35
C THR A 70 18.56 8.80 1.12
N GLU A 71 17.38 8.44 1.66
CA GLU A 71 16.94 8.70 3.05
C GLU A 71 16.92 10.18 3.48
N THR A 72 17.24 11.10 2.58
CA THR A 72 17.45 12.52 2.85
C THR A 72 16.78 13.35 1.75
N GLN A 73 16.14 14.45 2.12
CA GLN A 73 15.57 15.37 1.13
C GLN A 73 16.70 16.10 0.41
N GLY A 74 16.92 15.71 -0.86
CA GLY A 74 17.81 16.44 -1.77
C GLY A 74 17.06 17.48 -2.62
N CYS A 75 17.81 18.16 -3.49
CA CYS A 75 17.21 18.93 -4.57
C CYS A 75 16.46 18.01 -5.54
N CYS A 76 15.32 18.48 -6.05
CA CYS A 76 14.58 17.77 -7.08
C CYS A 76 15.46 17.60 -8.34
N GLN A 77 15.66 16.36 -8.77
CA GLN A 77 16.38 16.05 -10.00
C GLN A 77 15.40 15.96 -11.17
N GLU A 78 14.89 17.11 -11.64
CA GLU A 78 13.82 17.19 -12.64
C GLU A 78 14.04 16.32 -13.89
N ARG A 79 15.28 16.27 -14.40
CA ARG A 79 15.61 15.45 -15.58
C ARG A 79 15.33 13.97 -15.37
N LYS A 80 15.58 13.47 -14.15
CA LYS A 80 15.27 12.08 -13.78
C LYS A 80 13.77 11.92 -13.54
N ALA A 81 13.14 12.88 -12.87
CA ALA A 81 11.71 12.86 -12.58
C ALA A 81 10.82 12.85 -13.85
N ARG A 82 11.23 13.51 -14.94
CA ARG A 82 10.50 13.58 -16.22
C ARG A 82 10.55 12.31 -17.08
N THR A 83 10.79 11.15 -16.48
CA THR A 83 10.74 9.84 -17.14
C THR A 83 9.78 8.88 -16.41
N PRO A 84 8.48 9.25 -16.31
CA PRO A 84 7.50 8.42 -15.63
C PRO A 84 7.30 7.12 -16.41
N VAL A 85 7.18 6.00 -15.68
CA VAL A 85 6.86 4.69 -16.29
C VAL A 85 5.44 4.24 -16.01
N ALA A 86 4.71 5.00 -15.20
CA ALA A 86 3.29 4.83 -14.94
C ALA A 86 2.63 6.20 -14.74
N TYR A 87 1.33 6.27 -14.98
CA TYR A 87 0.50 7.45 -14.73
C TYR A 87 -0.66 7.06 -13.83
N ILE A 88 -0.91 7.87 -12.81
CA ILE A 88 -2.06 7.72 -11.93
C ILE A 88 -3.22 8.45 -12.59
N SER A 89 -4.20 7.70 -13.11
CA SER A 89 -5.37 8.29 -13.75
C SER A 89 -6.35 8.90 -12.74
N ASP A 90 -6.43 8.31 -11.54
CA ASP A 90 -7.36 8.71 -10.50
C ASP A 90 -6.94 8.15 -9.13
N TYR A 91 -7.43 8.76 -8.05
CA TYR A 91 -7.33 8.25 -6.70
C TYR A 91 -8.63 8.51 -5.94
N GLN A 92 -8.88 7.72 -4.90
CA GLN A 92 -10.09 7.86 -4.12
C GLN A 92 -9.81 7.55 -2.65
N HIS A 93 -10.37 8.37 -1.76
CA HIS A 93 -10.47 8.00 -0.35
C HIS A 93 -11.44 6.83 -0.20
N VAL A 94 -10.97 5.74 0.40
CA VAL A 94 -11.82 4.62 0.78
C VAL A 94 -12.63 5.06 2.01
N PRO A 95 -13.96 4.90 2.01
CA PRO A 95 -14.76 5.12 3.22
C PRO A 95 -14.21 4.31 4.40
N ALA A 96 -14.15 4.92 5.59
CA ALA A 96 -13.56 4.34 6.79
C ALA A 96 -14.46 3.26 7.43
N ASN A 97 -14.72 2.17 6.70
CA ASN A 97 -15.43 0.99 7.18
C ASN A 97 -14.85 -0.29 6.57
N LYS A 98 -15.09 -1.41 7.25
CA LYS A 98 -14.55 -2.72 6.88
C LYS A 98 -14.97 -3.17 5.49
N GLU A 99 -16.24 -2.99 5.13
CA GLU A 99 -16.76 -3.47 3.84
C GLU A 99 -16.14 -2.72 2.67
N ALA A 100 -16.09 -1.39 2.73
CA ALA A 100 -15.46 -0.58 1.71
C ALA A 100 -13.97 -0.95 1.58
N LEU A 101 -13.26 -1.11 2.70
CA LEU A 101 -11.87 -1.53 2.67
C LEU A 101 -11.69 -2.90 2.02
N LEU A 102 -12.49 -3.91 2.40
CA LEU A 102 -12.45 -5.24 1.79
C LEU A 102 -12.68 -5.17 0.28
N LYS A 103 -13.69 -4.42 -0.17
CA LYS A 103 -13.98 -4.24 -1.61
C LYS A 103 -12.78 -3.64 -2.35
N HIS A 104 -12.05 -2.69 -1.78
CA HIS A 104 -10.89 -2.10 -2.46
C HIS A 104 -9.68 -3.03 -2.43
N VAL A 105 -9.36 -3.65 -1.29
CA VAL A 105 -8.21 -4.57 -1.15
C VAL A 105 -8.39 -5.81 -2.03
N ALA A 106 -9.62 -6.26 -2.27
CA ALA A 106 -9.91 -7.36 -3.18
C ALA A 106 -9.54 -7.07 -4.65
N HIS A 107 -9.46 -5.80 -5.04
CA HIS A 107 -9.21 -5.38 -6.41
C HIS A 107 -7.81 -4.79 -6.63
N GLN A 108 -7.20 -4.19 -5.60
CA GLN A 108 -5.85 -3.61 -5.67
C GLN A 108 -5.25 -3.40 -4.28
N THR A 109 -3.96 -3.15 -4.22
CA THR A 109 -3.27 -2.68 -3.02
C THR A 109 -3.79 -1.31 -2.58
N VAL A 110 -3.89 -1.07 -1.27
CA VAL A 110 -4.48 0.17 -0.70
C VAL A 110 -3.53 0.79 0.33
N SER A 111 -3.19 2.07 0.18
CA SER A 111 -2.47 2.81 1.22
C SER A 111 -3.39 3.10 2.41
N ALA A 112 -2.90 2.91 3.62
CA ALA A 112 -3.63 3.15 4.86
C ALA A 112 -2.73 3.79 5.93
N VAL A 113 -3.35 4.41 6.93
CA VAL A 113 -2.65 4.97 8.08
C VAL A 113 -2.96 4.10 9.30
N VAL A 114 -1.94 3.73 10.05
CA VAL A 114 -1.98 2.88 11.24
C VAL A 114 -1.26 3.55 12.41
N PHE A 115 -1.43 2.98 13.59
CA PHE A 115 -0.74 3.37 14.82
C PHE A 115 0.58 2.62 14.94
N SER A 116 1.71 3.32 15.08
CA SER A 116 3.02 2.67 15.24
C SER A 116 3.80 3.04 16.51
N GLU A 117 3.26 3.89 17.38
CA GLU A 117 4.03 4.44 18.51
C GLU A 117 4.19 3.47 19.68
N LYS A 118 3.22 2.58 19.89
CA LYS A 118 3.26 1.67 21.03
C LYS A 118 4.42 0.68 20.89
N VAL A 119 5.06 0.37 22.02
CA VAL A 119 6.20 -0.55 22.09
C VAL A 119 5.87 -1.91 21.49
N ASN A 120 4.63 -2.38 21.70
CA ASN A 120 4.12 -3.64 21.18
C ASN A 120 4.14 -3.69 19.65
N PHE A 121 3.76 -2.60 18.99
CA PHE A 121 3.82 -2.50 17.52
C PHE A 121 5.27 -2.49 17.03
N ARG A 122 6.14 -1.69 17.65
CA ARG A 122 7.56 -1.57 17.27
C ARG A 122 8.34 -2.88 17.45
N GLN A 123 7.96 -3.69 18.43
CA GLN A 123 8.59 -4.97 18.74
C GLN A 123 7.88 -6.16 18.11
N TYR A 124 6.81 -5.94 17.33
CA TYR A 124 6.07 -7.01 16.68
C TYR A 124 6.99 -7.91 15.84
N ARG A 125 6.75 -9.23 15.90
CA ARG A 125 7.55 -10.26 15.20
C ARG A 125 6.70 -11.28 14.44
N GLY A 126 5.40 -11.36 14.68
CA GLY A 126 4.51 -12.30 14.00
C GLY A 126 3.19 -12.54 14.72
N GLY A 127 2.23 -13.15 14.03
CA GLY A 127 0.89 -13.45 14.54
C GLY A 127 -0.18 -12.50 14.00
N LEU A 128 -1.31 -12.43 14.71
CA LEU A 128 -2.32 -11.39 14.52
C LEU A 128 -2.05 -10.29 15.54
N PHE A 129 -1.89 -9.06 15.08
CA PHE A 129 -1.71 -7.90 15.96
C PHE A 129 -3.07 -7.24 16.22
N PHE A 130 -3.44 -7.10 17.49
CA PHE A 130 -4.64 -6.39 17.92
C PHE A 130 -4.32 -5.61 19.19
N GLU A 131 -4.49 -4.29 19.14
CA GLU A 131 -4.31 -3.40 20.27
C GLU A 131 -5.34 -2.27 20.16
N HIS A 132 -5.91 -1.86 21.30
CA HIS A 132 -6.81 -0.71 21.33
C HIS A 132 -5.98 0.58 21.28
N HIS A 133 -6.47 1.57 20.53
CA HIS A 133 -5.80 2.85 20.37
C HIS A 133 -6.82 3.99 20.52
N GLU A 134 -6.45 5.01 21.28
CA GLU A 134 -7.20 6.27 21.46
C GLU A 134 -6.51 7.46 20.77
N ASP A 135 -5.30 7.23 20.26
CA ASP A 135 -4.45 8.25 19.64
C ASP A 135 -4.88 8.53 18.19
N TYR A 136 -4.15 9.40 17.47
CA TYR A 136 -4.27 9.57 16.02
C TYR A 136 -3.29 8.66 15.25
N PRO A 137 -3.72 8.02 14.15
CA PRO A 137 -2.85 7.14 13.37
C PRO A 137 -1.75 7.98 12.73
N ASN A 138 -0.53 7.45 12.70
CA ASN A 138 0.66 8.25 12.43
C ASN A 138 1.69 7.56 11.56
N HIS A 139 1.39 6.37 11.06
CA HIS A 139 2.27 5.60 10.20
C HIS A 139 1.55 5.15 8.94
N THR A 140 2.14 5.37 7.77
CA THR A 140 1.54 4.92 6.52
C THR A 140 2.08 3.56 6.11
N VAL A 141 1.17 2.69 5.69
CA VAL A 141 1.45 1.33 5.23
C VAL A 141 0.63 1.04 3.99
N THR A 142 1.00 -0.04 3.28
CA THR A 142 0.19 -0.56 2.18
C THR A 142 -0.43 -1.88 2.57
N ILE A 143 -1.75 -1.95 2.49
CA ILE A 143 -2.52 -3.18 2.68
C ILE A 143 -2.43 -3.97 1.37
N VAL A 144 -1.77 -5.13 1.46
CA VAL A 144 -1.53 -6.02 0.32
C VAL A 144 -2.32 -7.32 0.40
N ARG A 145 -3.00 -7.58 1.52
CA ARG A 145 -3.73 -8.82 1.74
C ARG A 145 -4.86 -8.67 2.74
N TYR A 146 -5.82 -9.59 2.68
CA TYR A 146 -6.74 -9.91 3.76
C TYR A 146 -7.03 -11.41 3.78
N GLY A 147 -7.51 -11.91 4.91
CA GLY A 147 -7.93 -13.29 5.07
C GLY A 147 -8.19 -13.60 6.53
N LYS A 148 -8.55 -14.86 6.80
CA LYS A 148 -8.71 -15.38 8.16
C LYS A 148 -7.37 -15.87 8.69
N TYR A 149 -7.00 -15.45 9.88
CA TYR A 149 -6.01 -16.10 10.71
C TYR A 149 -6.60 -17.40 11.30
N ARG A 150 -5.73 -18.33 11.70
CA ARG A 150 -6.04 -19.70 12.19
C ARG A 150 -7.42 -19.81 12.86
N ASN A 151 -8.19 -20.86 12.51
CA ASN A 151 -9.55 -21.14 13.01
C ASN A 151 -10.62 -20.08 12.73
N GLY A 152 -10.42 -19.21 11.73
CA GLY A 152 -11.48 -18.33 11.23
C GLY A 152 -11.54 -16.94 11.88
N ILE A 153 -10.46 -16.51 12.54
CA ILE A 153 -10.34 -15.19 13.21
C ILE A 153 -9.81 -14.15 12.23
#